data_AF-A0A5C8CM54-F1
#
_entry.id   AF-A0A5C8CM54-F1
#
_cell.length_a   1.000
_cell.length_b   1.000
_cell.length_c   1.000
_cell.angle_alpha   90.00
_cell.angle_beta   90.00
_cell.angle_gamma   90.00
#
_symmetry.space_group_name_H-M   'P 1'
#
loop_
_entity.id
_entity.type
_entity.pdbx_description
1 polymer ?
#
loop_
_entity_poly.entity_id
_entity_poly.type
_entity_poly.pdbx_seq_one_letter_code
_entity_poly.pdbx_strand_id
1 'polypeptide(L)'
;MKHTKNILKSLLITVMALSLLAVSCKKDEGGSKPTDPTPITISEKEILDNLKGFKKVTVVTDAEVDFSAVAIETGGTVNLTVTKKQNNLTLGTFKTDMGNQLETKVADVIGVTVTVADNSDAQGNEKPAASNKKPVVFELTITAKTGYVLDTKIPGYDNSKKTVKLTLKFTPSEAWK
;
A
#
# COMPACT_ATOMS: atom_id res chain seq x y z
N MET A 1 18.50 3.47 53.11
CA MET A 1 18.26 3.84 51.69
C MET A 1 16.74 3.96 51.53
N LYS A 2 16.08 5.11 51.72
CA LYS A 2 16.11 6.36 50.91
C LYS A 2 16.07 6.07 49.40
N HIS A 3 14.87 5.84 48.85
CA HIS A 3 14.36 6.43 47.59
C HIS A 3 13.10 5.70 47.07
N THR A 4 11.91 6.04 47.59
CA THR A 4 10.63 5.65 46.93
C THR A 4 9.52 6.69 47.14
N LYS A 5 9.84 7.91 47.63
CA LYS A 5 8.81 8.90 48.00
C LYS A 5 8.69 10.11 47.06
N ASN A 6 9.41 10.12 45.92
CA ASN A 6 9.44 11.30 45.03
C ASN A 6 8.69 11.16 43.69
N ILE A 7 8.20 9.98 43.31
CA ILE A 7 7.51 9.83 42.01
C ILE A 7 6.04 10.26 42.12
N LEU A 8 5.40 10.05 43.27
CA LEU A 8 3.97 10.33 43.43
C LEU A 8 3.64 11.84 43.55
N LYS A 9 4.59 12.66 44.03
CA LYS A 9 4.41 14.13 44.10
C LYS A 9 4.58 14.82 42.75
N SER A 10 5.34 14.24 41.82
CA SER A 10 5.50 14.81 40.47
C SER A 10 4.26 14.57 39.61
N LEU A 11 3.48 13.51 39.87
CA LEU A 11 2.30 13.21 39.07
C LEU A 11 1.12 14.15 39.38
N LEU A 12 1.03 14.66 40.61
CA LEU A 12 -0.09 15.51 41.03
C LEU A 12 0.02 16.97 40.54
N ILE A 13 1.26 17.46 40.31
CA ILE A 13 1.49 18.85 39.87
C ILE A 13 1.20 19.01 38.37
N THR A 14 1.36 17.95 37.57
CA THR A 14 1.11 18.01 36.12
C THR A 14 -0.38 18.05 35.75
N VAL A 15 -1.28 17.68 36.67
CA VAL A 15 -2.74 17.69 36.40
C VAL A 15 -3.33 19.08 36.60
N MET A 16 -2.70 19.96 37.39
CA MET A 16 -3.19 21.33 37.59
C MET A 16 -2.94 22.25 36.38
N ALA A 17 -2.04 21.87 35.47
CA ALA A 17 -1.81 22.58 34.21
C ALA A 17 -2.86 22.28 33.12
N LEU A 18 -3.66 21.22 33.27
CA LEU A 18 -4.74 20.91 32.33
C LEU A 18 -6.04 21.70 32.62
N SER A 19 -6.17 22.33 33.79
CA SER A 19 -7.38 23.08 34.16
C SER A 19 -7.38 24.55 33.74
N LEU A 20 -6.27 25.07 33.17
CA LEU A 20 -6.16 26.48 32.78
C LEU A 20 -6.22 26.74 31.26
N LEU A 21 -6.37 25.71 30.42
CA LEU A 21 -6.63 25.90 28.98
C LEU A 21 -8.13 26.04 28.64
N ALA A 22 -9.00 26.12 29.64
CA ALA A 22 -10.44 26.38 29.47
C ALA A 22 -10.82 27.84 29.77
N VAL A 23 -9.87 28.79 29.72
CA VAL A 23 -10.16 30.21 29.90
C VAL A 23 -9.86 30.97 28.62
N SER A 24 -10.93 31.52 28.05
CA SER A 24 -10.95 32.69 27.17
C SER A 24 -10.64 32.49 25.69
N CYS A 25 -11.63 31.98 24.96
CA CYS A 25 -11.96 32.49 23.62
C CYS A 25 -13.48 32.70 23.51
N LYS A 26 -14.07 33.51 24.39
CA LYS A 26 -15.26 34.26 24.01
C LYS A 26 -14.84 35.71 23.86
N LYS A 27 -14.96 36.17 22.62
CA LYS A 27 -14.97 37.56 22.16
C LYS A 27 -13.60 38.14 21.82
N ASP A 28 -13.20 37.95 20.56
CA ASP A 28 -12.62 39.03 19.77
C ASP A 28 -12.83 38.75 18.27
N GLU A 29 -12.79 39.81 17.50
CA GLU A 29 -13.53 40.14 16.30
C GLU A 29 -12.94 39.54 15.01
N GLY A 30 -13.81 39.16 14.05
CA GLY A 30 -13.48 39.21 12.63
C GLY A 30 -12.30 38.39 12.08
N GLY A 31 -11.77 37.40 12.80
CA GLY A 31 -10.71 36.53 12.30
C GLY A 31 -11.27 35.25 11.69
N SER A 32 -11.02 35.03 10.40
CA SER A 32 -11.40 33.82 9.65
C SER A 32 -11.27 32.55 10.51
N LYS A 33 -12.35 31.75 10.50
CA LYS A 33 -12.41 30.39 11.07
C LYS A 33 -11.07 29.67 10.82
N PRO A 34 -10.50 28.93 11.79
CA PRO A 34 -9.35 28.07 11.52
C PRO A 34 -9.70 27.23 10.30
N THR A 35 -9.01 27.46 9.19
CA THR A 35 -9.18 26.63 8.00
C THR A 35 -8.75 25.24 8.40
N ASP A 36 -9.70 24.29 8.36
CA ASP A 36 -9.40 22.89 8.55
C ASP A 36 -8.18 22.52 7.67
N PRO A 37 -7.21 21.77 8.20
CA PRO A 37 -6.02 21.42 7.44
C PRO A 37 -6.47 20.75 6.13
N THR A 38 -6.02 21.31 5.01
CA THR A 38 -6.35 20.77 3.70
C THR A 38 -5.70 19.38 3.56
N PRO A 39 -6.48 18.33 3.22
CA PRO A 39 -5.92 16.99 3.06
C PRO A 39 -4.83 16.97 1.98
N ILE A 40 -3.80 16.14 2.19
CA ILE A 40 -2.74 15.95 1.21
C ILE A 40 -3.22 14.94 0.16
N THR A 41 -3.20 15.34 -1.11
CA THR A 41 -3.60 14.46 -2.21
C THR A 41 -2.43 13.56 -2.62
N ILE A 42 -2.66 12.24 -2.61
CA ILE A 42 -1.78 11.22 -3.17
C ILE A 42 -2.13 11.02 -4.65
N SER A 43 -1.13 11.21 -5.51
CA SER A 43 -1.23 11.14 -6.97
C SER A 43 -0.91 9.75 -7.53
N GLU A 44 -1.28 9.53 -8.79
CA GLU A 44 -0.87 8.33 -9.55
C GLU A 44 0.65 8.18 -9.58
N LYS A 45 1.36 9.30 -9.75
CA LYS A 45 2.82 9.32 -9.81
C LYS A 45 3.44 8.78 -8.53
N GLU A 46 2.93 9.17 -7.37
CA GLU A 46 3.45 8.68 -6.08
C GLU A 46 3.22 7.18 -5.91
N ILE A 47 2.05 6.67 -6.30
CA ILE A 47 1.78 5.22 -6.29
C ILE A 47 2.72 4.48 -7.24
N LEU A 48 2.90 5.01 -8.45
CA LEU A 48 3.77 4.42 -9.46
C LEU A 48 5.24 4.43 -9.03
N ASP A 49 5.71 5.53 -8.44
CA ASP A 49 7.08 5.65 -7.92
C ASP A 49 7.32 4.65 -6.79
N ASN A 50 6.33 4.42 -5.91
CA ASN A 50 6.41 3.37 -4.88
C ASN A 50 6.53 1.97 -5.49
N LEU A 51 5.72 1.63 -6.50
CA LEU A 51 5.82 0.34 -7.20
C LEU A 51 7.19 0.17 -7.87
N LYS A 52 7.68 1.21 -8.57
CA LYS A 52 9.03 1.19 -9.17
C LYS A 52 10.13 1.06 -8.12
N GLY A 53 9.90 1.56 -6.92
CA GLY A 53 10.76 1.38 -5.75
C GLY A 53 11.03 -0.08 -5.40
N PHE A 54 10.17 -1.02 -5.82
CA PHE A 54 10.40 -2.46 -5.61
C PHE A 54 11.57 -2.98 -6.43
N LYS A 55 11.94 -2.28 -7.51
CA LYS A 55 13.01 -2.64 -8.44
C LYS A 55 12.87 -4.11 -8.88
N LYS A 56 13.98 -4.84 -8.90
CA LYS A 56 14.00 -6.27 -9.16
C LYS A 56 13.67 -7.02 -7.88
N VAL A 57 12.62 -7.83 -7.94
CA VAL A 57 12.22 -8.75 -6.89
C VAL A 57 12.63 -10.15 -7.32
N THR A 58 13.49 -10.79 -6.54
CA THR A 58 13.79 -12.22 -6.73
C THR A 58 12.72 -13.02 -6.02
N VAL A 59 12.12 -13.96 -6.75
CA VAL A 59 11.14 -14.91 -6.20
C VAL A 59 11.89 -16.20 -5.90
N VAL A 60 11.99 -16.54 -4.62
CA VAL A 60 12.92 -17.53 -4.06
C VAL A 60 14.34 -17.36 -4.63
N THR A 61 14.75 -18.20 -5.57
CA THR A 61 15.97 -18.01 -6.41
C THR A 61 15.72 -18.34 -7.88
N ASP A 62 14.51 -18.76 -8.22
CA ASP A 62 14.18 -19.37 -9.51
C ASP A 62 13.55 -18.40 -10.50
N ALA A 63 13.18 -17.20 -10.04
CA ALA A 63 12.66 -16.15 -10.90
C ALA A 63 13.01 -14.74 -10.44
N GLU A 64 12.86 -13.81 -11.36
CA GLU A 64 12.95 -12.38 -11.12
C GLU A 64 11.77 -11.67 -11.77
N VAL A 65 11.25 -10.67 -11.07
CA VAL A 65 10.25 -9.74 -11.58
C VAL A 65 10.83 -8.33 -11.49
N ASP A 66 10.85 -7.61 -12.60
CA ASP A 66 11.36 -6.24 -12.63
C ASP A 66 10.23 -5.21 -12.62
N PHE A 67 10.20 -4.39 -11.57
CA PHE A 67 9.24 -3.30 -11.42
C PHE A 67 9.76 -1.96 -11.95
N SER A 68 11.01 -1.85 -12.41
CA SER A 68 11.62 -0.54 -12.70
C SER A 68 10.93 0.24 -13.83
N ALA A 69 10.32 -0.48 -14.77
CA ALA A 69 9.69 0.09 -15.97
C ALA A 69 8.16 -0.06 -15.99
N VAL A 70 7.53 -0.34 -14.84
CA VAL A 70 6.08 -0.52 -14.78
C VAL A 70 5.34 0.78 -15.08
N ALA A 71 4.10 0.62 -15.53
CA ALA A 71 3.11 1.68 -15.71
C ALA A 71 1.76 1.18 -15.19
N ILE A 72 0.92 2.13 -14.76
CA ILE A 72 -0.49 1.86 -14.46
C ILE A 72 -1.28 2.13 -15.74
N GLU A 73 -1.81 1.08 -16.34
CA GLU A 73 -2.64 1.15 -17.53
C GLU A 73 -4.08 1.55 -17.18
N THR A 74 -4.88 1.79 -18.23
CA THR A 74 -6.31 2.03 -18.09
C THR A 74 -6.98 0.92 -17.25
N GLY A 75 -7.82 1.33 -16.30
CA GLY A 75 -8.49 0.41 -15.38
C GLY A 75 -7.60 -0.09 -14.22
N GLY A 76 -6.41 0.46 -14.03
CA GLY A 76 -5.53 0.11 -12.90
C GLY A 76 -4.71 -1.16 -13.12
N THR A 77 -4.54 -1.60 -14.36
CA THR A 77 -3.74 -2.80 -14.65
C THR A 77 -2.24 -2.47 -14.67
N VAL A 78 -1.42 -3.34 -14.09
CA VAL A 78 0.04 -3.27 -14.16
C VAL A 78 0.54 -4.62 -14.66
N ASN A 79 1.11 -4.64 -15.87
CA ASN A 79 1.63 -5.86 -16.47
C ASN A 79 3.11 -6.03 -16.13
N LEU A 80 3.47 -7.24 -15.68
CA LEU A 80 4.80 -7.63 -15.24
C LEU A 80 5.18 -8.95 -15.93
N THR A 81 6.46 -9.09 -16.25
CA THR A 81 7.02 -10.34 -16.75
C THR A 81 7.82 -11.03 -15.65
N VAL A 82 7.57 -12.32 -15.47
CA VAL A 82 8.35 -13.18 -14.60
C VAL A 82 9.43 -13.86 -15.44
N THR A 83 10.67 -13.51 -15.19
CA THR A 83 11.83 -14.11 -15.84
C THR A 83 12.26 -15.32 -15.03
N LYS A 84 12.02 -16.53 -15.55
CA LYS A 84 12.50 -17.76 -14.92
C LYS A 84 14.03 -17.86 -15.07
N LYS A 85 14.72 -18.04 -13.94
CA LYS A 85 16.16 -18.32 -13.86
C LYS A 85 16.44 -19.82 -13.84
N GLN A 86 15.52 -20.61 -13.29
CA GLN A 86 15.62 -22.06 -13.20
C GLN A 86 14.29 -22.75 -13.52
N ASN A 87 14.36 -24.00 -13.95
CA ASN A 87 13.20 -24.83 -14.31
C ASN A 87 12.50 -25.48 -13.10
N ASN A 88 12.71 -24.96 -11.88
CA ASN A 88 12.14 -25.50 -10.65
C ASN A 88 10.98 -24.66 -10.10
N LEU A 89 10.79 -23.43 -10.59
CA LEU A 89 9.69 -22.57 -10.15
C LEU A 89 8.34 -23.18 -10.53
N THR A 90 7.61 -23.64 -9.50
CA THR A 90 6.21 -24.07 -9.62
C THR A 90 5.27 -22.87 -9.50
N LEU A 91 4.05 -23.02 -10.02
CA LEU A 91 2.99 -22.03 -9.85
C LEU A 91 2.71 -21.70 -8.37
N GLY A 92 2.66 -22.73 -7.52
CA GLY A 92 2.38 -22.58 -6.09
C GLY A 92 3.47 -21.79 -5.37
N THR A 93 4.73 -22.13 -5.61
CA THR A 93 5.89 -21.41 -5.04
C THR A 93 5.90 -19.96 -5.46
N PHE A 94 5.63 -19.66 -6.74
CA PHE A 94 5.56 -18.29 -7.23
C PHE A 94 4.46 -17.49 -6.52
N LYS A 95 3.24 -18.03 -6.43
CA LYS A 95 2.11 -17.37 -5.76
C LYS A 95 2.41 -17.03 -4.31
N THR A 96 2.91 -18.00 -3.54
CA THR A 96 3.20 -17.79 -2.12
C THR A 96 4.30 -16.75 -1.93
N ASP A 97 5.45 -16.92 -2.60
CA ASP A 97 6.58 -16.05 -2.35
C ASP A 97 6.35 -14.63 -2.92
N MET A 98 5.79 -14.51 -4.12
CA MET A 98 5.46 -13.19 -4.69
C MET A 98 4.39 -12.46 -3.86
N GLY A 99 3.39 -13.17 -3.35
CA GLY A 99 2.40 -12.60 -2.43
C GLY A 99 3.06 -12.00 -1.18
N ASN A 100 3.94 -12.77 -0.52
CA ASN A 100 4.69 -12.31 0.64
C ASN A 100 5.60 -11.10 0.31
N GLN A 101 6.25 -11.10 -0.86
CA GLN A 101 7.07 -9.98 -1.31
C GLN A 101 6.25 -8.71 -1.51
N LEU A 102 5.05 -8.83 -2.11
CA LEU A 102 4.13 -7.70 -2.26
C LEU A 102 3.70 -7.16 -0.90
N GLU A 103 3.22 -8.03 0.00
CA GLU A 103 2.78 -7.64 1.35
C GLU A 103 3.88 -6.92 2.13
N THR A 104 5.10 -7.47 2.11
CA THR A 104 6.24 -6.89 2.81
C THR A 104 6.60 -5.51 2.24
N LYS A 105 6.58 -5.34 0.92
CA LYS A 105 7.03 -4.10 0.28
C LYS A 105 5.98 -2.99 0.30
N VAL A 106 4.68 -3.33 0.38
CA VAL A 106 3.60 -2.34 0.44
C VAL A 106 3.27 -1.88 1.87
N ALA A 107 3.79 -2.55 2.91
CA ALA A 107 3.48 -2.26 4.30
C ALA A 107 3.83 -0.82 4.73
N ASP A 108 4.85 -0.22 4.11
CA ASP A 108 5.42 1.06 4.52
C ASP A 108 5.09 2.25 3.60
N VAL A 109 4.07 2.12 2.74
CA VAL A 109 3.70 3.25 1.87
C VAL A 109 3.09 4.38 2.71
N ILE A 110 3.73 5.54 2.67
CA ILE A 110 3.31 6.74 3.39
C ILE A 110 1.96 7.22 2.86
N GLY A 111 1.08 7.67 3.75
CA GLY A 111 -0.21 8.27 3.39
C GLY A 111 -1.30 7.28 2.96
N VAL A 112 -0.99 6.00 2.74
CA VAL A 112 -1.96 4.98 2.37
C VAL A 112 -1.81 3.68 3.15
N THR A 113 -2.85 2.86 3.12
CA THR A 113 -2.85 1.45 3.52
C THR A 113 -3.06 0.62 2.27
N VAL A 114 -2.29 -0.45 2.09
CA VAL A 114 -2.38 -1.35 0.94
C VAL A 114 -2.68 -2.77 1.41
N THR A 115 -3.68 -3.40 0.83
CA THR A 115 -3.97 -4.82 1.03
C THR A 115 -3.71 -5.60 -0.24
N VAL A 116 -3.07 -6.77 -0.12
CA VAL A 116 -2.77 -7.67 -1.23
C VAL A 116 -3.77 -8.84 -1.20
N ALA A 117 -4.31 -9.22 -2.35
CA ALA A 117 -5.10 -10.44 -2.50
C ALA A 117 -4.64 -11.21 -3.74
N ASP A 118 -4.46 -12.54 -3.63
CA ASP A 118 -4.34 -13.41 -4.81
C ASP A 118 -5.70 -13.44 -5.52
N ASN A 119 -5.71 -13.01 -6.77
CA ASN A 119 -6.90 -12.99 -7.62
C ASN A 119 -6.66 -13.69 -8.96
N SER A 120 -5.84 -14.74 -8.96
CA SER A 120 -5.46 -15.50 -10.16
C SER A 120 -6.63 -16.10 -10.94
N ASP A 121 -7.86 -16.02 -10.43
CA ASP A 121 -9.06 -16.56 -11.06
C ASP A 121 -9.84 -15.49 -11.88
N ALA A 122 -9.47 -14.21 -11.82
CA ALA A 122 -10.33 -13.12 -12.29
C ALA A 122 -10.17 -12.67 -13.75
N GLN A 123 -9.26 -13.26 -14.55
CA GLN A 123 -9.17 -12.93 -15.98
C GLN A 123 -9.33 -14.14 -16.88
N GLY A 124 -10.51 -14.25 -17.49
CA GLY A 124 -10.84 -15.29 -18.47
C GLY A 124 -11.36 -16.60 -17.88
N ASN A 125 -11.82 -16.63 -16.63
CA ASN A 125 -12.41 -17.79 -15.94
C ASN A 125 -11.53 -19.06 -15.87
N GLU A 126 -10.24 -18.94 -16.20
CA GLU A 126 -9.34 -20.08 -16.25
C GLU A 126 -8.09 -19.79 -15.40
N LYS A 127 -8.04 -20.46 -14.25
CA LYS A 127 -6.92 -20.45 -13.33
C LYS A 127 -5.61 -20.80 -14.05
N PRO A 128 -4.49 -20.13 -13.75
CA PRO A 128 -3.18 -20.54 -14.22
C PRO A 128 -2.93 -22.02 -13.88
N ALA A 129 -2.43 -22.76 -14.86
CA ALA A 129 -2.10 -24.17 -14.69
C ALA A 129 -0.61 -24.33 -14.95
N ALA A 130 0.00 -25.34 -14.30
CA ALA A 130 1.40 -25.70 -14.49
C ALA A 130 1.80 -25.73 -15.98
N SER A 131 0.96 -26.26 -16.86
CA SER A 131 1.30 -26.44 -18.28
C SER A 131 1.11 -25.21 -19.17
N ASN A 132 0.62 -24.07 -18.67
CA ASN A 132 0.32 -22.91 -19.50
C ASN A 132 1.15 -21.67 -19.12
N LYS A 133 1.17 -20.68 -20.01
CA LYS A 133 1.77 -19.36 -19.79
C LYS A 133 0.77 -18.33 -19.24
N LYS A 134 -0.30 -18.76 -18.57
CA LYS A 134 -1.30 -17.82 -18.07
C LYS A 134 -0.75 -16.97 -16.93
N PRO A 135 -1.12 -15.68 -16.86
CA PRO A 135 -0.61 -14.79 -15.83
C PRO A 135 -1.18 -15.14 -14.46
N VAL A 136 -0.34 -15.03 -13.44
CA VAL A 136 -0.80 -14.97 -12.04
C VAL A 136 -1.24 -13.54 -11.76
N VAL A 137 -2.35 -13.36 -11.03
CA VAL A 137 -2.93 -12.04 -10.80
C VAL A 137 -2.99 -11.77 -9.29
N PHE A 138 -2.50 -10.60 -8.89
CA PHE A 138 -2.69 -10.06 -7.56
C PHE A 138 -3.44 -8.73 -7.64
N GLU A 139 -4.32 -8.50 -6.69
CA GLU A 139 -4.99 -7.22 -6.52
C GLU A 139 -4.42 -6.46 -5.34
N LEU A 140 -4.03 -5.22 -5.57
CA LEU A 140 -3.72 -4.26 -4.53
C LEU A 140 -4.92 -3.35 -4.34
N THR A 141 -5.44 -3.25 -3.12
CA THR A 141 -6.41 -2.22 -2.75
C THR A 141 -5.71 -1.18 -1.90
N ILE A 142 -5.72 0.06 -2.37
CA ILE A 142 -5.05 1.21 -1.76
C ILE A 142 -6.10 2.14 -1.17
N THR A 143 -5.96 2.48 0.10
CA THR A 143 -6.87 3.36 0.85
C THR A 143 -6.07 4.49 1.48
N ALA A 144 -6.52 5.73 1.38
CA ALA A 144 -5.86 6.85 2.07
C ALA A 144 -5.94 6.73 3.60
N LYS A 145 -4.85 7.03 4.29
CA LYS A 145 -4.82 7.23 5.75
C LYS A 145 -5.46 8.59 6.09
N THR A 146 -5.83 8.78 7.37
CA THR A 146 -6.35 10.07 7.86
C THR A 146 -5.41 11.23 7.52
N GLY A 147 -5.96 12.34 7.02
CA GLY A 147 -5.20 13.51 6.57
C GLY A 147 -4.75 13.45 5.10
N TYR A 148 -5.01 12.34 4.41
CA TYR A 148 -4.71 12.15 2.99
C TYR A 148 -5.99 11.86 2.20
N VAL A 149 -5.93 12.10 0.88
CA VAL A 149 -6.95 11.70 -0.09
C VAL A 149 -6.29 11.13 -1.34
N LEU A 150 -6.97 10.24 -2.07
CA LEU A 150 -6.48 9.72 -3.35
C LEU A 150 -6.98 10.62 -4.49
N ASP A 151 -6.12 10.93 -5.45
CA ASP A 151 -6.54 11.62 -6.69
C ASP A 151 -7.56 10.75 -7.44
N THR A 152 -8.70 11.35 -7.79
CA THR A 152 -9.80 10.66 -8.47
C THR A 152 -9.48 10.28 -9.91
N LYS A 153 -8.39 10.81 -10.47
CA LYS A 153 -7.92 10.50 -11.83
C LYS A 153 -7.06 9.24 -11.90
N ILE A 154 -6.66 8.67 -10.76
CA ILE A 154 -5.83 7.47 -10.74
C ILE A 154 -6.59 6.31 -11.41
N PRO A 155 -6.00 5.61 -12.39
CA PRO A 155 -6.65 4.46 -12.99
C PRO A 155 -6.96 3.38 -11.94
N GLY A 156 -8.18 2.86 -11.96
CA GLY A 156 -8.66 1.92 -10.95
C GLY A 156 -9.25 2.57 -9.70
N TYR A 157 -9.39 3.91 -9.67
CA TYR A 157 -10.09 4.61 -8.59
C TYR A 157 -11.59 4.25 -8.55
N ASP A 158 -12.07 3.80 -7.38
CA ASP A 158 -13.46 3.55 -7.07
C ASP A 158 -14.02 4.70 -6.22
N ASN A 159 -14.85 5.54 -6.83
CA ASN A 159 -15.42 6.70 -6.16
C ASN A 159 -16.39 6.35 -5.02
N SER A 160 -17.01 5.17 -5.05
CA SER A 160 -17.94 4.72 -4.01
C SER A 160 -17.20 4.29 -2.75
N LYS A 161 -16.04 3.65 -2.91
CA LYS A 161 -15.21 3.15 -1.82
C LYS A 161 -14.08 4.09 -1.41
N LYS A 162 -13.78 5.09 -2.24
CA LYS A 162 -12.63 6.00 -2.08
C LYS A 162 -11.31 5.24 -2.01
N THR A 163 -11.17 4.21 -2.85
CA THR A 163 -9.97 3.37 -2.95
C THR A 163 -9.45 3.34 -4.37
N VAL A 164 -8.18 2.96 -4.55
CA VAL A 164 -7.61 2.60 -5.85
C VAL A 164 -7.38 1.10 -5.86
N LYS A 165 -7.87 0.42 -6.90
CA LYS A 165 -7.63 -1.01 -7.12
C LYS A 165 -6.64 -1.18 -8.26
N LEU A 166 -5.47 -1.74 -7.97
CA LEU A 166 -4.49 -2.11 -8.98
C LEU A 166 -4.49 -3.61 -9.20
N THR A 167 -4.48 -4.02 -10.47
CA THR A 167 -4.39 -5.44 -10.88
C THR A 167 -3.00 -5.71 -11.42
N LEU A 168 -2.16 -6.35 -10.61
CA LEU A 168 -0.83 -6.78 -11.00
C LEU A 168 -0.92 -8.12 -11.72
N LYS A 169 -0.54 -8.17 -13.00
CA LYS A 169 -0.48 -9.40 -13.79
C LYS A 169 0.95 -9.83 -14.01
N PHE A 170 1.27 -11.04 -13.58
CA PHE A 170 2.60 -11.63 -13.67
C PHE A 170 2.58 -12.74 -14.73
N THR A 171 3.00 -12.40 -15.95
CA THR A 171 3.09 -13.35 -17.06
C THR A 171 4.46 -14.03 -17.05
N PRO A 172 4.53 -15.37 -17.00
CA PRO A 172 5.82 -16.03 -17.01
C PRO A 172 6.44 -16.08 -18.41
N SER A 173 7.76 -15.96 -18.50
CA SER A 173 8.52 -16.07 -19.75
C SER A 173 8.35 -17.45 -20.41
N GLU A 174 8.18 -18.48 -19.58
CA GLU A 174 7.93 -19.87 -19.95
C GLU A 174 6.71 -20.41 -19.22
N ALA A 175 6.17 -21.57 -19.63
CA ALA A 175 5.05 -22.17 -18.90
C ALA A 175 5.42 -22.38 -17.42
N TRP A 176 4.43 -22.39 -16.54
CA TRP A 176 4.65 -22.78 -15.15
C TRP A 176 5.19 -24.22 -15.06
N LYS A 177 5.48 -24.69 -13.85
CA LYS A 177 5.76 -26.10 -13.61
C LYS A 177 4.79 -26.62 -12.58
#